data_AF-A0A959SHX6-F1
#
_entry.id   AF-A0A959SHX6-F1
#
_cell.length_a   1.000
_cell.length_b   1.000
_cell.length_c   1.000
_cell.angle_alpha   90.00
_cell.angle_beta   90.00
_cell.angle_gamma   90.00
#
_symmetry.space_group_name_H-M   'P 1'
#
loop_
_entity.id
_entity.type
_entity.pdbx_description
1 polymer ?
#
loop_
_entity_poly.entity_id
_entity_poly.type
_entity_poly.pdbx_seq_one_letter_code
_entity_poly.pdbx_strand_id
1 'polypeptide(L)'
;MMMHLENLLGAEAPTRGRGTSVVEALHDIAQRAHRRSLVVILSDMLDSADREDEVFDALQHLRFNKHDVILFHVVDRKHELDLDLQDRPYTFVDVETGEQVKAHPAEVRDQYRAAMAERWHRLKLKCGQYRIDLVEADINAGFEPLLLEFLTKRARLY
;
A
#
# COMPACT_ATOMS: atom_id res chain seq x y z
N MET A 1 11.87 -11.85 17.74
CA MET A 1 11.26 -10.83 16.86
C MET A 1 10.98 -11.42 15.47
N MET A 2 11.99 -11.89 14.71
CA MET A 2 11.80 -12.61 13.43
C MET A 2 10.80 -13.78 13.52
N MET A 3 11.01 -14.70 14.48
CA MET A 3 10.14 -15.88 14.67
C MET A 3 8.68 -15.55 15.03
N HIS A 4 8.43 -14.40 15.66
CA HIS A 4 7.07 -13.97 15.98
C HIS A 4 6.36 -13.37 14.77
N LEU A 5 7.12 -12.64 13.93
CA LEU A 5 6.62 -12.10 12.67
C LEU A 5 6.35 -13.22 11.66
N GLU A 6 7.23 -14.22 11.56
CA GLU A 6 7.02 -15.43 10.73
C GLU A 6 5.78 -16.21 11.17
N ASN A 7 5.55 -16.37 12.48
CA ASN A 7 4.33 -17.01 12.98
C ASN A 7 3.06 -16.20 12.69
N LEU A 8 3.12 -14.86 12.72
CA LEU A 8 1.99 -14.01 12.34
C LEU A 8 1.72 -14.02 10.84
N LEU A 9 2.76 -14.14 10.01
CA LEU A 9 2.66 -14.27 8.56
C LEU A 9 2.21 -15.67 8.12
N GLY A 10 2.48 -16.70 8.93
CA GLY A 10 2.01 -18.07 8.72
C GLY A 10 0.58 -18.32 9.21
N ALA A 11 -0.03 -17.37 9.92
CA ALA A 11 -1.43 -17.42 10.30
C ALA A 11 -2.30 -17.11 9.07
N GLU A 12 -3.19 -18.05 8.74
CA GLU A 12 -4.18 -18.08 7.65
C GLU A 12 -4.32 -16.80 6.82
N ALA A 13 -4.07 -16.93 5.51
CA ALA A 13 -4.39 -15.88 4.55
C ALA A 13 -5.85 -15.42 4.75
N PRO A 14 -6.11 -14.09 4.74
CA PRO A 14 -7.44 -13.57 5.03
C PRO A 14 -8.49 -14.20 4.12
N THR A 15 -9.68 -14.41 4.68
CA THR A 15 -10.80 -15.01 3.97
C THR A 15 -11.19 -14.10 2.80
N ARG A 16 -11.18 -14.64 1.57
CA ARG A 16 -11.57 -13.90 0.35
C ARG A 16 -12.99 -13.34 0.47
N GLY A 17 -13.26 -12.21 -0.18
CA GLY A 17 -14.58 -11.57 -0.20
C GLY A 17 -14.85 -10.60 0.97
N ARG A 18 -13.81 -10.09 1.62
CA ARG A 18 -13.90 -8.94 2.53
C ARG A 18 -13.00 -7.85 1.99
N GLY A 19 -13.58 -6.69 1.66
CA GLY A 19 -12.82 -5.50 1.27
C GLY A 19 -11.99 -4.94 2.43
N THR A 20 -11.04 -4.07 2.09
CA THR A 20 -10.11 -3.48 3.04
C THR A 20 -10.53 -2.05 3.38
N SER A 21 -11.06 -1.82 4.59
CA SER A 21 -11.31 -0.45 5.07
C SER A 21 -10.04 0.16 5.67
N VAL A 22 -9.12 0.62 4.80
CA VAL A 22 -7.87 1.30 5.21
C VAL A 22 -8.16 2.50 6.13
N VAL A 23 -9.23 3.25 5.83
CA VAL A 23 -9.67 4.41 6.63
C VAL A 23 -9.97 4.02 8.07
N GLU A 24 -10.78 2.97 8.28
CA GLU A 24 -11.16 2.50 9.62
C GLU A 24 -9.93 2.03 10.40
N ALA A 25 -9.03 1.27 9.75
CA ALA A 25 -7.81 0.79 10.36
C ALA A 25 -6.91 1.96 10.82
N LEU A 26 -6.74 2.99 9.98
CA LEU A 26 -5.96 4.17 10.32
C LEU A 26 -6.60 4.99 11.45
N HIS A 27 -7.93 5.12 11.44
CA HIS A 27 -8.65 5.81 12.50
C HIS A 27 -8.50 5.08 13.85
N ASP A 28 -8.65 3.76 13.85
CA ASP A 28 -8.44 2.91 15.02
C ASP A 28 -7.02 3.05 15.59
N ILE A 29 -6.00 3.07 14.72
CA ILE A 29 -4.61 3.29 15.14
C ILE A 29 -4.46 4.68 15.75
N ALA A 30 -5.02 5.72 15.12
CA ALA A 30 -4.94 7.09 15.63
C ALA A 30 -5.62 7.25 16.99
N GLN A 31 -6.71 6.53 17.24
CA GLN A 31 -7.40 6.53 18.54
C GLN A 31 -6.61 5.78 19.61
N ARG A 32 -6.01 4.62 19.29
CA ARG A 32 -5.29 3.79 20.27
C ARG A 32 -3.89 4.30 20.59
N ALA A 33 -3.24 4.98 19.66
CA ALA A 33 -1.86 5.43 19.80
C ALA A 33 -1.77 6.76 20.57
N HIS A 34 -1.89 6.72 21.89
CA HIS A 34 -1.83 7.92 22.74
C HIS A 34 -0.43 8.51 22.95
N ARG A 35 0.62 7.83 22.49
CA ARG A 35 2.02 8.27 22.60
C ARG A 35 2.67 8.31 21.23
N ARG A 36 3.59 9.27 21.03
CA ARG A 36 4.44 9.34 19.84
C ARG A 36 5.05 7.97 19.55
N SER A 37 4.78 7.47 18.36
CA SER A 37 5.14 6.12 17.91
C SER A 37 5.55 6.17 16.44
N LEU A 38 6.33 5.18 16.02
CA LEU A 38 6.57 4.90 14.61
C LEU A 38 5.43 4.03 14.10
N VAL A 39 4.68 4.52 13.11
CA VAL A 39 3.60 3.81 12.44
C VAL A 39 4.11 3.38 11.07
N VAL A 40 4.09 2.07 10.82
CA VAL A 40 4.50 1.48 9.55
C VAL A 40 3.27 0.88 8.89
N ILE A 41 3.00 1.32 7.65
CA ILE A 41 1.85 0.89 6.86
C ILE A 41 2.39 0.14 5.65
N LEU A 42 1.85 -1.05 5.40
CA LEU A 42 2.14 -1.90 4.24
C LEU A 42 0.84 -2.03 3.46
N SER A 43 0.73 -1.35 2.32
CA SER A 43 -0.51 -1.36 1.53
C SER A 43 -0.23 -0.93 0.10
N ASP A 44 -0.94 -1.54 -0.85
CA ASP A 44 -1.01 -1.13 -2.25
C ASP A 44 -1.85 0.15 -2.46
N MET A 45 -2.60 0.61 -1.45
CA MET A 45 -3.52 1.74 -1.52
C MET A 45 -4.50 1.66 -2.70
N LEU A 46 -4.83 0.44 -3.16
CA LEU A 46 -5.69 0.24 -4.34
C LEU A 46 -7.16 0.52 -4.04
N ASP A 47 -7.61 0.09 -2.86
CA ASP A 47 -9.01 0.01 -2.41
C ASP A 47 -9.62 1.36 -1.98
N SER A 48 -8.90 2.44 -2.23
CA SER A 48 -9.20 3.79 -1.71
C SER A 48 -9.51 4.80 -2.80
N ALA A 49 -9.71 4.39 -4.06
CA ALA A 49 -9.94 5.33 -5.16
C ALA A 49 -11.13 6.27 -4.91
N ASP A 50 -12.20 5.78 -4.28
CA ASP A 50 -13.40 6.56 -3.97
C ASP A 50 -13.33 7.28 -2.60
N ARG A 51 -12.35 6.92 -1.75
CA ARG A 51 -12.17 7.43 -0.39
C ARG A 51 -10.75 7.97 -0.15
N GLU A 52 -10.11 8.42 -1.22
CA GLU A 52 -8.69 8.78 -1.23
C GLU A 52 -8.43 9.92 -0.23
N ASP A 53 -9.32 10.91 -0.18
CA ASP A 53 -9.22 12.03 0.77
C ASP A 53 -9.42 11.58 2.22
N GLU A 54 -10.31 10.63 2.51
CA GLU A 54 -10.52 10.13 3.89
C GLU A 54 -9.29 9.37 4.42
N VAL A 55 -8.61 8.60 3.56
CA VAL A 55 -7.35 7.94 3.90
C VAL A 55 -6.29 8.98 4.25
N PHE A 56 -6.17 10.03 3.44
CA PHE A 56 -5.21 11.10 3.71
C PHE A 56 -5.53 11.89 4.97
N ASP A 57 -6.79 12.16 5.27
CA ASP A 57 -7.20 12.80 6.52
C ASP A 57 -6.81 11.95 7.74
N ALA A 58 -7.02 10.63 7.67
CA ALA A 58 -6.60 9.72 8.73
C ALA A 58 -5.07 9.68 8.91
N LEU A 59 -4.31 9.65 7.80
CA LEU A 59 -2.85 9.75 7.83
C LEU A 59 -2.37 11.10 8.40
N GLN A 60 -3.07 12.17 8.07
CA GLN A 60 -2.79 13.51 8.58
C GLN A 60 -3.01 13.58 10.10
N HIS A 61 -4.08 12.96 10.62
CA HIS A 61 -4.32 12.85 12.06
C HIS A 61 -3.17 12.14 12.78
N LEU A 62 -2.62 11.06 12.21
CA LEU A 62 -1.45 10.39 12.79
C LEU A 62 -0.25 11.34 12.88
N ARG A 63 0.00 12.13 11.83
CA ARG A 63 1.10 13.11 11.83
C ARG A 63 0.88 14.25 12.81
N PHE A 64 -0.35 14.74 12.96
CA PHE A 64 -0.67 15.76 13.97
C PHE A 64 -0.41 15.28 15.41
N ASN A 65 -0.68 14.01 15.69
CA ASN A 65 -0.35 13.37 16.98
C ASN A 65 1.16 13.06 17.13
N LYS A 66 2.00 13.63 16.27
CA LYS A 66 3.47 13.49 16.25
C LYS A 66 3.96 12.08 15.98
N HIS A 67 3.12 11.17 15.48
CA HIS A 67 3.57 9.84 15.05
C HIS A 67 4.42 9.99 13.81
N ASP A 68 5.53 9.26 13.74
CA ASP A 68 6.32 9.16 12.53
C ASP A 68 5.72 8.08 11.65
N VAL A 69 5.30 8.43 10.44
CA VAL A 69 4.60 7.50 9.54
C VAL A 69 5.52 7.13 8.39
N ILE A 70 5.59 5.83 8.10
CA ILE A 70 6.22 5.28 6.90
C ILE A 70 5.15 4.46 6.18
N LEU A 71 4.93 4.78 4.91
CA LEU A 71 4.06 4.04 4.02
C LEU A 71 4.92 3.27 3.01
N PHE A 72 4.91 1.96 3.12
CA PHE A 72 5.44 1.05 2.12
C PHE A 72 4.32 0.73 1.13
N HIS A 73 4.44 1.25 -0.08
CA HIS A 73 3.54 0.96 -1.19
C HIS A 73 3.91 -0.40 -1.76
N VAL A 74 3.19 -1.43 -1.34
CA VAL A 74 3.45 -2.82 -1.72
C VAL A 74 2.82 -3.06 -3.09
N VAL A 75 3.63 -3.45 -4.07
CA VAL A 75 3.15 -3.61 -5.45
C VAL A 75 3.95 -4.69 -6.18
N ASP A 76 3.32 -5.43 -7.09
CA ASP A 76 4.02 -6.21 -8.11
C ASP A 76 4.33 -5.30 -9.29
N ARG A 77 5.57 -4.82 -9.37
CA ARG A 77 5.97 -3.90 -10.44
C ARG A 77 5.71 -4.46 -11.83
N LYS A 78 5.93 -5.76 -12.03
CA LYS A 78 5.81 -6.39 -13.34
C LYS A 78 4.36 -6.52 -13.77
N HIS A 79 3.50 -7.03 -12.89
CA HIS A 79 2.13 -7.37 -13.26
C HIS A 79 1.11 -6.26 -12.94
N GLU A 80 1.35 -5.46 -11.89
CA GLU A 80 0.42 -4.41 -11.41
C GLU A 80 0.82 -2.99 -11.83
N LEU A 81 2.11 -2.70 -12.08
CA LEU A 81 2.49 -1.39 -12.64
C LEU A 81 2.65 -1.46 -14.15
N ASP A 82 3.44 -2.43 -14.61
CA ASP A 82 3.79 -2.54 -16.02
C ASP A 82 2.75 -3.32 -16.83
N LEU A 83 1.83 -4.04 -16.20
CA LEU A 83 0.88 -4.96 -16.84
C LEU A 83 1.58 -5.84 -17.89
N ASP A 84 2.78 -6.34 -17.56
CA ASP A 84 3.60 -7.19 -18.44
C ASP A 84 3.08 -8.63 -18.43
N LEU A 85 1.93 -8.79 -19.08
CA LEU A 85 1.25 -10.06 -19.29
C LEU A 85 1.48 -10.57 -20.72
N GLN A 86 1.36 -11.88 -20.90
CA GLN A 86 1.47 -12.49 -22.23
C GLN A 86 0.40 -11.92 -23.16
N ASP A 87 0.70 -11.85 -24.45
CA ASP A 87 -0.25 -11.33 -25.45
C ASP A 87 -1.33 -12.38 -25.78
N ARG A 88 -2.28 -12.53 -24.87
CA ARG A 88 -3.45 -13.41 -24.99
C ARG A 88 -4.62 -12.83 -24.19
N PRO A 89 -5.87 -13.27 -24.42
CA PRO A 89 -7.01 -12.82 -23.62
C PRO A 89 -6.87 -13.27 -22.16
N TYR A 90 -7.08 -12.33 -21.22
CA TYR A 90 -7.17 -12.60 -19.78
C TYR A 90 -8.58 -12.30 -19.27
N THR A 91 -8.99 -13.05 -18.26
CA THR A 91 -10.09 -12.69 -17.37
C THR A 91 -9.48 -12.19 -16.07
N PHE A 92 -9.51 -10.88 -15.86
CA PHE A 92 -9.16 -10.28 -14.57
C PHE A 92 -10.30 -10.55 -13.61
N VAL A 93 -9.98 -11.07 -12.43
CA VAL A 93 -10.95 -11.39 -11.38
C VAL A 93 -10.59 -10.54 -10.17
N ASP A 94 -11.49 -9.67 -9.77
CA ASP A 94 -11.37 -8.95 -8.51
C ASP A 94 -11.52 -9.93 -7.35
N VAL A 95 -10.51 -9.98 -6.48
CA VAL A 95 -10.45 -10.89 -5.33
C VAL A 95 -11.42 -10.48 -4.21
N GLU A 96 -11.90 -9.24 -4.21
CA GLU A 96 -12.77 -8.68 -3.19
C GLU A 96 -14.25 -8.80 -3.58
N THR A 97 -14.60 -8.39 -4.80
CA THR A 97 -16.00 -8.42 -5.27
C THR A 97 -16.34 -9.68 -6.09
N GLY A 98 -15.34 -10.33 -6.69
CA GLY A 98 -15.52 -11.39 -7.65
C GLY A 98 -15.90 -10.91 -9.06
N GLU A 99 -15.88 -9.60 -9.32
CA GLU A 99 -16.11 -9.04 -10.65
C GLU A 99 -15.09 -9.58 -11.67
N GLN A 100 -15.56 -9.83 -12.90
CA GLN A 100 -14.74 -10.38 -13.96
C GLN A 100 -14.71 -9.46 -15.17
N VAL A 101 -13.50 -9.02 -15.55
CA VAL A 101 -13.27 -8.22 -16.73
C VAL A 101 -12.43 -9.02 -17.72
N LYS A 102 -12.96 -9.21 -18.93
CA LYS A 102 -12.23 -9.83 -20.03
C LYS A 102 -11.56 -8.76 -20.87
N ALA A 103 -10.24 -8.80 -20.97
CA ALA A 103 -9.49 -7.84 -21.77
C ALA A 103 -8.25 -8.48 -22.38
N HIS A 104 -7.79 -7.91 -23.50
CA HIS A 104 -6.46 -8.17 -24.02
C HIS A 104 -5.48 -7.20 -23.35
N PRO A 105 -4.46 -7.65 -22.58
CA PRO A 105 -3.55 -6.76 -21.88
C PRO A 105 -2.88 -5.74 -22.80
N ALA A 106 -2.51 -6.14 -24.02
CA ALA A 106 -1.88 -5.26 -25.00
C ALA A 106 -2.73 -4.05 -25.40
N GLU A 107 -4.06 -4.16 -25.38
CA GLU A 107 -4.99 -3.08 -25.74
C GLU A 107 -5.18 -2.07 -24.61
N VAL A 108 -5.10 -2.53 -23.36
CA VAL A 108 -5.37 -1.70 -22.17
C VAL A 108 -4.11 -1.22 -21.45
N ARG A 109 -2.94 -1.81 -21.74
CA ARG A 109 -1.67 -1.57 -21.04
C ARG A 109 -1.30 -0.10 -20.97
N ASP A 110 -1.36 0.64 -22.08
CA ASP A 110 -0.89 2.02 -22.11
C ASP A 110 -1.80 2.93 -21.28
N GLN A 111 -3.12 2.72 -21.34
CA GLN A 111 -4.10 3.45 -20.54
C GLN A 111 -3.96 3.10 -19.05
N TYR A 112 -3.78 1.82 -18.74
CA TYR A 112 -3.59 1.33 -17.38
C TYR A 112 -2.31 1.90 -16.74
N ARG A 113 -1.19 1.87 -17.46
CA ARG A 113 0.09 2.47 -17.02
C ARG A 113 -0.05 3.96 -16.76
N ALA A 114 -0.74 4.69 -17.64
CA ALA A 114 -0.98 6.12 -17.44
C ALA A 114 -1.82 6.37 -16.17
N ALA A 115 -2.90 5.60 -15.99
CA ALA A 115 -3.74 5.71 -14.80
C ALA A 115 -2.98 5.37 -13.50
N MET A 116 -2.15 4.32 -13.49
CA MET A 116 -1.32 3.97 -12.34
C MET A 116 -0.24 5.02 -12.07
N ALA A 117 0.40 5.56 -13.11
CA ALA A 117 1.39 6.62 -12.95
C ALA A 117 0.78 7.89 -12.34
N GLU A 118 -0.42 8.28 -12.75
CA GLU A 118 -1.12 9.40 -12.13
C GLU A 118 -1.47 9.13 -10.66
N ARG A 119 -1.98 7.93 -10.34
CA ARG A 119 -2.27 7.54 -8.95
C ARG A 119 -1.03 7.60 -8.08
N TRP A 120 0.08 7.02 -8.56
CA TRP A 120 1.36 7.08 -7.87
C TRP A 120 1.83 8.52 -7.64
N HIS A 121 1.67 9.38 -8.65
CA HIS A 121 2.03 10.79 -8.54
C HIS A 121 1.20 11.51 -7.47
N ARG A 122 -0.13 11.28 -7.43
CA ARG A 122 -1.02 11.83 -6.41
C ARG A 122 -0.65 11.37 -5.01
N LEU A 123 -0.41 10.07 -4.84
CA LEU A 123 0.02 9.47 -3.58
C LEU A 123 1.32 10.12 -3.09
N LYS A 124 2.32 10.24 -3.97
CA LYS A 124 3.61 10.87 -3.64
C LYS A 124 3.46 12.33 -3.23
N LEU A 125 2.62 13.09 -3.94
CA LEU A 125 2.39 14.50 -3.65
C LEU A 125 1.71 14.68 -2.27
N LYS A 126 0.67 13.91 -1.99
CA LYS A 126 -0.05 13.94 -0.70
C LYS A 126 0.83 13.47 0.46
N CYS A 127 1.55 12.35 0.31
CA CYS A 127 2.52 11.89 1.31
C CYS A 127 3.58 12.96 1.61
N GLY A 128 4.09 13.64 0.58
CA GLY A 128 5.03 14.76 0.73
C GLY A 128 4.45 15.93 1.54
N GLN A 129 3.21 16.34 1.27
CA GLN A 129 2.51 17.41 1.99
C GLN A 129 2.40 17.11 3.49
N TYR A 130 2.10 15.86 3.86
CA TYR A 130 1.92 15.45 5.25
C TYR A 130 3.21 14.97 5.93
N ARG A 131 4.37 15.06 5.26
CA ARG A 131 5.66 14.54 5.75
C ARG A 131 5.58 13.07 6.15
N ILE A 132 4.94 12.28 5.28
CA ILE A 132 4.88 10.82 5.35
C ILE A 132 5.93 10.31 4.38
N ASP A 133 6.75 9.37 4.86
CA ASP A 133 7.78 8.78 4.02
C ASP A 133 7.14 7.66 3.22
N LEU A 134 7.13 7.85 1.89
CA LEU A 134 6.60 6.90 0.94
C LEU A 134 7.76 6.10 0.35
N VAL A 135 7.70 4.78 0.48
CA VAL A 135 8.71 3.85 -0.02
C VAL A 135 8.01 2.85 -0.94
N GLU A 136 8.51 2.71 -2.18
CA GLU A 136 8.04 1.67 -3.08
C GLU A 136 8.59 0.32 -2.61
N ALA A 137 7.72 -0.67 -2.45
CA ALA A 137 8.06 -2.00 -1.98
C ALA A 137 7.62 -3.05 -3.02
N ASP A 138 8.53 -3.34 -3.96
CA ASP A 138 8.31 -4.41 -4.93
C ASP A 138 8.39 -5.77 -4.24
N ILE A 139 7.31 -6.54 -4.29
CA ILE A 139 7.23 -7.87 -3.68
C ILE A 139 8.28 -8.84 -4.26
N ASN A 140 8.78 -8.57 -5.46
CA ASN A 140 9.80 -9.38 -6.13
C ASN A 140 11.24 -9.00 -5.73
N ALA A 141 11.45 -7.84 -5.10
CA ALA A 141 12.77 -7.34 -4.71
C ALA A 141 13.27 -7.88 -3.36
N GLY A 142 12.42 -8.61 -2.62
CA GLY A 142 12.72 -9.13 -1.29
C GLY A 142 12.64 -8.08 -0.17
N PHE A 143 12.95 -8.49 1.06
CA PHE A 143 12.73 -7.67 2.26
C PHE A 143 13.89 -6.73 2.61
N GLU A 144 15.08 -6.96 2.06
CA GLU A 144 16.29 -6.19 2.42
C GLU A 144 16.15 -4.67 2.19
N PRO A 145 15.65 -4.19 1.03
CA PRO A 145 15.50 -2.76 0.79
C PRO A 145 14.53 -2.10 1.77
N LEU A 146 13.43 -2.81 2.08
CA LEU A 146 12.39 -2.37 3.01
C LEU A 146 12.94 -2.23 4.44
N LEU A 147 13.71 -3.22 4.89
CA LEU A 147 14.34 -3.21 6.20
C LEU A 147 15.42 -2.13 6.33
N LEU A 148 16.22 -1.90 5.29
CA LEU A 148 17.24 -0.86 5.29
C LEU A 148 16.62 0.53 5.45
N GLU A 149 15.54 0.81 4.72
CA GLU A 149 14.84 2.09 4.79
C GLU A 149 14.21 2.30 6.17
N PHE A 150 13.57 1.26 6.72
CA PHE A 150 13.03 1.26 8.07
C PHE A 150 14.11 1.53 9.14
N LEU A 151 15.26 0.85 9.06
CA LEU A 151 16.37 1.01 10.01
C LEU A 151 17.00 2.41 9.93
N THR A 152 17.18 2.93 8.72
CA THR A 152 17.73 4.28 8.48
C THR A 152 16.82 5.35 9.10
N LYS A 153 15.51 5.21 8.92
CA LYS A 153 14.49 6.05 9.58
C LYS A 153 14.60 5.98 11.10
N ARG A 154 14.67 4.76 11.65
CA ARG A 154 14.75 4.56 13.09
C ARG A 154 16.01 5.16 13.69
N ALA A 155 17.13 5.09 12.98
CA ALA A 155 18.40 5.70 13.41
C ALA A 155 18.34 7.24 13.49
N ARG A 156 17.43 7.91 12.76
CA ARG A 156 17.24 9.38 12.84
C ARG A 156 16.31 9.82 13.97
N LEU A 157 15.59 8.88 14.58
CA LEU A 157 14.65 9.14 15.68
C LEU A 157 15.31 9.07 17.06
N TYR A 158 16.54 8.57 17.11
CA TYR A 158 17.44 8.54 18.28
C TYR A 158 18.67 9.39 18.02
#